data_AF-A0A2T4VNZ1-F1
#
_entry.id   AF-A0A2T4VNZ1-F1
#
_cell.length_a   1.000
_cell.length_b   1.000
_cell.length_c   1.000
_cell.angle_alpha   90.00
_cell.angle_beta   90.00
_cell.angle_gamma   90.00
#
_symmetry.space_group_name_H-M   'P 1'
#
loop_
_entity.id
_entity.type
_entity.pdbx_description
1 polymer ?
#
loop_
_entity_poly.entity_id
_entity_poly.type
_entity_poly.pdbx_seq_one_letter_code
_entity_poly.pdbx_strand_id
1 'polypeptide(L)' 'MKQALNLDSELKVGPSGSFIVAVDGRPVVKKESFDFPTEQQIVEAVSKVMGGPPTPASS' A
#
# COMPACT_ATOMS: atom_id res chain seq x y z
N MET A 1 -7.52 16.68 5.47
CA MET A 1 -6.85 16.96 4.19
C MET A 1 -6.33 15.63 3.64
N LYS A 2 -6.77 15.18 2.47
CA LYS A 2 -6.25 13.94 1.86
C LYS A 2 -4.87 14.24 1.29
N GLN A 3 -3.82 13.79 1.95
CA GLN A 3 -2.48 13.80 1.38
C GLN A 3 -2.44 12.74 0.28
N ALA A 4 -2.64 13.16 -0.97
CA ALA A 4 -2.39 12.31 -2.11
C ALA A 4 -0.87 12.12 -2.19
N LEU A 5 -0.41 10.89 -1.96
CA LEU A 5 0.96 10.51 -2.29
C LEU A 5 1.14 10.77 -3.79
N ASN A 6 2.09 11.63 -4.18
CA ASN A 6 2.38 11.92 -5.58
C ASN A 6 3.15 10.74 -6.19
N LEU A 7 2.43 9.65 -6.41
CA LEU A 7 2.97 8.38 -6.89
C LEU A 7 2.42 8.09 -8.26
N ASP A 8 3.29 7.61 -9.14
CA ASP A 8 2.87 6.92 -10.35
C ASP A 8 2.43 5.50 -9.95
N SER A 9 1.32 5.03 -10.51
CA SER A 9 0.76 3.72 -10.15
C SER A 9 0.27 2.99 -11.39
N GLU A 10 0.56 1.69 -11.44
CA GLU A 10 0.19 0.81 -12.54
C GLU A 10 -0.52 -0.44 -12.00
N LEU A 11 -1.57 -0.88 -12.70
CA LEU A 11 -2.27 -2.13 -12.40
C LEU A 11 -1.76 -3.24 -13.32
N LYS A 12 -1.29 -4.34 -12.72
CA LYS A 12 -0.85 -5.54 -13.43
C LYS A 12 -1.77 -6.71 -13.13
N VAL A 13 -2.01 -7.54 -14.14
CA VAL A 13 -2.75 -8.79 -13.97
C VAL A 13 -1.86 -9.79 -13.24
N GLY A 14 -2.30 -10.22 -12.06
CA GLY A 14 -1.63 -11.26 -11.26
C GLY A 14 -2.36 -12.61 -11.34
N PRO A 15 -1.83 -13.64 -10.64
CA PRO A 15 -2.50 -14.93 -10.53
C PRO A 15 -3.88 -14.81 -9.89
N SER A 16 -4.80 -15.71 -10.25
CA SER A 16 -6.15 -15.74 -9.68
C SER A 16 -6.12 -15.78 -8.14
N GLY A 17 -6.95 -14.94 -7.51
CA GLY A 17 -7.04 -14.83 -6.05
C GLY A 17 -5.92 -14.02 -5.39
N SER A 18 -4.93 -13.55 -6.15
CA SER A 18 -3.83 -12.74 -5.62
C SER A 18 -4.20 -11.26 -5.57
N PHE A 19 -3.81 -10.60 -4.48
CA PHE A 19 -3.77 -9.14 -4.39
C PHE A 19 -2.44 -8.74 -3.77
N ILE A 20 -1.65 -7.98 -4.53
CA ILE A 20 -0.29 -7.60 -4.17
C ILE A 20 -0.13 -6.11 -4.47
N VAL A 21 0.31 -5.36 -3.47
CA VAL A 21 0.76 -3.98 -3.64
C VAL A 21 2.27 -3.99 -3.59
N ALA A 22 2.91 -3.42 -4.61
CA ALA A 22 4.36 -3.34 -4.71
C ALA A 22 4.81 -1.90 -4.96
N VAL A 23 5.92 -1.51 -4.35
CA VAL A 23 6.59 -0.22 -4.54
C VAL A 23 7.97 -0.54 -5.13
N ASP A 24 8.30 0.07 -6.27
CA ASP A 24 9.55 -0.22 -7.01
C ASP A 24 9.78 -1.73 -7.25
N GLY A 25 8.70 -2.44 -7.57
CA GLY A 25 8.71 -3.90 -7.79
C GLY A 25 8.88 -4.75 -6.52
N ARG A 26 8.96 -4.15 -5.34
CA ARG A 26 9.05 -4.85 -4.05
C ARG A 26 7.66 -4.97 -3.43
N PRO A 27 7.15 -6.18 -3.15
CA PRO A 27 5.83 -6.34 -2.53
C PRO A 27 5.86 -5.80 -1.09
N VAL A 28 4.98 -4.84 -0.81
CA VAL A 28 4.83 -4.20 0.51
C VAL A 28 3.58 -4.69 1.23
N VAL A 29 2.56 -5.12 0.48
CA VAL A 29 1.36 -5.77 1.01
C VAL A 29 1.03 -6.97 0.14
N LYS A 30 0.67 -8.08 0.79
CA LYS A 30 0.15 -9.28 0.14
C LYS A 30 -1.13 -9.69 0.85
N LYS A 31 -2.12 -10.10 0.07
CA LYS A 31 -3.28 -10.82 0.60
C LYS A 31 -2.84 -12.23 1.00
N GLU A 32 -2.63 -12.45 2.30
CA GLU A 32 -2.24 -13.75 2.86
C GLU A 32 -3.45 -14.63 3.23
N SER A 33 -4.62 -14.01 3.46
CA SER A 33 -5.86 -14.66 3.90
C SER A 33 -7.02 -14.33 2.94
N PHE A 34 -8.23 -14.79 3.26
CA PHE A 34 -9.41 -14.57 2.41
C PHE A 34 -9.78 -13.08 2.30
N ASP A 35 -9.49 -12.30 3.34
CA ASP A 35 -9.79 -10.88 3.44
C ASP A 35 -8.79 -9.99 2.70
N PHE A 36 -9.27 -8.88 2.17
CA PHE A 36 -8.43 -7.84 1.59
C PHE A 36 -7.82 -6.96 2.69
N PRO A 37 -6.57 -6.48 2.50
CA PRO A 37 -5.99 -5.47 3.38
C PRO A 37 -6.84 -4.20 3.36
N THR A 38 -6.91 -3.51 4.49
CA THR A 38 -7.62 -2.23 4.57
C THR A 38 -6.82 -1.11 3.90
N GLU A 39 -7.49 -0.03 3.49
CA GLU A 39 -6.83 1.16 2.93
C GLU A 39 -5.70 1.67 3.86
N GLN A 40 -5.97 1.74 5.17
CA GLN A 40 -4.99 2.18 6.16
C GLN A 40 -3.74 1.30 6.19
N GLN A 41 -3.89 -0.04 6.10
CA GLN A 41 -2.75 -0.96 6.03
C GLN A 41 -1.92 -0.74 4.77
N ILE A 42 -2.58 -0.49 3.63
CA ILE A 42 -1.89 -0.21 2.36
C ILE A 42 -1.11 1.11 2.47
N VAL A 43 -1.75 2.18 2.94
CA VAL A 43 -1.12 3.50 3.07
C VAL A 43 0.06 3.47 4.04
N GLU A 44 -0.07 2.79 5.19
CA GLU A 44 1.01 2.66 6.17
C GLU A 44 2.20 1.90 5.60
N ALA A 45 1.95 0.75 4.94
CA ALA A 45 2.99 -0.06 4.33
C ALA A 45 3.74 0.67 3.21
N VAL A 46 3.02 1.40 2.35
CA VAL A 46 3.62 2.21 1.28
C VAL A 46 4.42 3.37 1.88
N SER A 47 3.87 4.08 2.88
CA SER A 47 4.53 5.24 3.50
C SER A 47 5.85 4.87 4.19
N LYS A 48 5.88 3.71 4.86
CA LYS A 48 7.09 3.17 5.50
C LYS A 48 8.22 2.92 4.52
N VAL A 49 7.90 2.47 3.31
CA VAL A 49 8.90 2.16 2.27
C VAL A 49 9.36 3.42 1.54
N MET A 50 8.46 4.40 1.34
CA MET A 50 8.79 5.68 0.69
C MET A 50 9.55 6.66 1.61
N GLY A 51 9.83 6.29 2.87
CA GLY A 51 10.52 7.16 3.83
C GLY A 51 9.68 8.35 4.31
N GLY A 52 8.35 8.30 4.13
CA GLY A 52 7.44 9.31 4.66
C GLY A 52 7.30 9.15 6.18
N PRO A 53 7.30 10.23 6.96
CA PRO A 53 7.01 10.13 8.40
C PRO A 53 5.64 9.45 8.59
N PRO A 54 5.48 8.54 9.57
CA PRO A 54 4.15 8.12 9.98
C PRO A 54 3.39 9.38 10.35
N THR A 55 2.26 9.63 9.70
CA THR A 55 1.41 10.79 10.01
C THR A 55 1.20 10.88 11.52
N PRO A 56 1.51 12.02 12.17
CA PRO A 56 1.22 12.16 13.58
C PRO A 56 -0.29 12.03 13.77
N ALA A 57 -0.68 11.22 14.76
CA ALA A 57 -2.03 11.20 15.27
C ALA A 57 -2.46 12.64 15.55
N SER A 58 -3.49 13.11 14.84
CA SER A 58 -4.12 14.39 15.15
C SER A 58 -4.56 14.37 16.61
N SER A 59 -3.99 15.28 17.40
CA SER A 59 -4.59 15.78 18.66
C SER A 59 -5.70 16.77 18.35
#